data_AF-A0A950DJA2-F1
#
_entry.id   AF-A0A950DJA2-F1
#
_cell.length_a   1.000
_cell.length_b   1.000
_cell.length_c   1.000
_cell.angle_alpha   90.00
_cell.angle_beta   90.00
_cell.angle_gamma   90.00
#
_symmetry.space_group_name_H-M   'P 1'
#
loop_
_entity.id
_entity.type
_entity.pdbx_description
1 polymer ?
#
loop_
_entity_poly.entity_id
_entity_poly.type
_entity_poly.pdbx_seq_one_letter_code
_entity_poly.pdbx_strand_id
1 'polypeptide(L)'
;MAYLAAAMIITGVALFVAAPLGGGLFPWRQKSSSEVDRERLEHERGLAVQGLRELEFDREMGKLSESDYASLHAALEQRALGAMAALERFRADPARGKGSVRRIESARGAAGAPRVVPRAINFCPQCGARCAADSRFCGECGVGLRPRDHDRAS
;
A
#
# COMPACT_ATOMS: atom_id res chain seq x y z
N MET A 1 21.80 5.14 49.94
CA MET A 1 20.80 6.01 49.26
C MET A 1 21.09 6.21 47.77
N ALA A 2 22.27 6.70 47.38
CA ALA A 2 22.59 6.94 45.95
C ALA A 2 22.46 5.69 45.05
N TYR A 3 22.89 4.52 45.52
CA TYR A 3 22.78 3.26 44.78
C TYR A 3 21.34 2.78 44.56
N LEU A 4 20.44 3.03 45.53
CA LEU A 4 19.02 2.68 45.40
C LEU A 4 18.32 3.59 44.37
N ALA A 5 18.66 4.88 44.37
CA ALA A 5 18.18 5.83 43.37
C ALA A 5 18.66 5.46 41.97
N ALA A 6 19.95 5.10 41.82
CA ALA A 6 20.49 4.66 40.54
C ALA A 6 19.82 3.36 40.04
N ALA A 7 19.59 2.37 40.91
CA ALA A 7 18.93 1.12 40.54
C ALA A 7 17.48 1.32 40.08
N MET A 8 16.73 2.21 40.73
CA MET A 8 15.35 2.56 40.32
C MET A 8 15.31 3.23 38.95
N ILE A 9 16.25 4.14 38.67
CA ILE A 9 16.34 4.82 37.37
C ILE A 9 16.67 3.80 36.27
N ILE A 10 17.68 2.96 36.48
CA ILE A 10 18.09 1.94 35.50
C ILE A 10 16.93 0.97 35.22
N THR A 11 16.22 0.52 36.25
CA THR A 11 15.07 -0.38 36.11
C THR A 11 13.93 0.29 35.34
N GLY A 12 13.63 1.56 35.64
CA GLY A 12 12.62 2.33 34.92
C GLY A 12 12.95 2.51 33.44
N VAL A 13 14.21 2.86 33.12
CA VAL A 13 14.68 3.00 31.73
C VAL A 13 14.65 1.65 31.02
N ALA A 14 15.09 0.57 31.67
CA ALA A 14 15.04 -0.77 31.10
C ALA A 14 13.60 -1.20 30.77
N LEU A 15 12.64 -0.93 31.67
CA LEU A 15 11.21 -1.21 31.41
C LEU A 15 10.64 -0.34 30.28
N PHE A 16 11.01 0.94 30.21
CA PHE A 16 10.56 1.84 29.14
C PHE A 16 11.05 1.39 27.76
N VAL A 17 12.30 0.92 27.68
CA VAL A 17 12.88 0.39 26.43
C VAL A 17 12.38 -1.02 26.11
N ALA A 18 12.15 -1.87 27.11
CA ALA A 18 11.64 -3.23 26.91
C ALA A 18 10.14 -3.29 26.60
N ALA A 19 9.34 -2.31 27.05
CA ALA A 19 7.91 -2.21 26.80
C ALA A 19 7.52 -2.26 25.31
N PRO A 20 8.20 -1.57 24.37
CA PRO A 20 7.90 -1.68 22.93
C PRO A 20 8.40 -2.97 22.27
N LEU A 21 9.29 -3.74 22.92
CA LEU A 21 9.87 -4.98 22.38
C LEU A 21 9.12 -6.24 22.88
N GLY A 22 8.57 -6.20 24.10
CA GLY A 22 7.79 -7.28 24.70
C GLY A 22 6.30 -7.13 24.39
N GLY A 23 5.88 -7.56 23.20
CA GLY A 23 4.48 -7.49 22.72
C GLY A 23 3.47 -8.34 23.52
N GLY A 24 3.30 -8.09 24.83
CA GLY A 24 2.38 -8.85 25.67
C GLY A 24 1.96 -8.23 27.01
N LEU A 25 2.60 -7.15 27.50
CA LEU A 25 2.27 -6.60 28.84
C LEU A 25 1.57 -5.25 28.82
N PHE A 26 1.69 -4.49 27.72
CA PHE A 26 0.97 -3.23 27.54
C PHE A 26 0.05 -3.37 26.33
N PRO A 27 -1.28 -3.21 26.47
CA PRO A 27 -2.14 -3.02 25.33
C PRO A 27 -1.87 -1.61 24.81
N TRP A 28 -0.72 -1.42 24.16
CA TRP A 28 -0.63 -0.38 23.15
C TRP A 28 -1.81 -0.67 22.22
N ARG A 29 -2.83 0.19 22.25
CA ARG A 29 -3.96 0.15 21.32
C ARG A 29 -3.37 0.47 19.95
N GLN A 30 -2.71 -0.54 19.36
CA GLN A 30 -2.23 -0.48 18.01
C GLN A 30 -3.47 -0.21 17.20
N LYS A 31 -3.46 0.93 16.50
CA LYS A 31 -4.59 1.40 15.72
C LYS A 31 -5.07 0.22 14.89
N SER A 32 -6.30 -0.21 15.13
CA SER A 32 -6.81 -1.44 14.51
C SER A 32 -6.64 -1.31 12.99
N SER A 33 -6.30 -2.40 12.29
CA SER A 33 -6.16 -2.35 10.82
C SER A 33 -7.36 -1.64 10.17
N SER A 34 -8.57 -1.90 10.67
CA SER A 34 -9.81 -1.24 10.25
C SER A 34 -9.83 0.28 10.45
N GLU A 35 -9.18 0.80 11.49
CA GLU A 35 -9.11 2.24 11.76
C GLU A 35 -8.10 2.91 10.81
N VAL A 36 -7.00 2.24 10.48
CA VAL A 36 -6.04 2.69 9.44
C VAL A 36 -6.67 2.65 8.05
N ASP A 37 -7.39 1.58 7.72
CA ASP A 37 -8.07 1.43 6.43
C ASP A 37 -9.16 2.49 6.24
N ARG A 38 -9.90 2.80 7.31
CA ARG A 38 -10.90 3.88 7.30
C ARG A 38 -10.26 5.24 7.03
N GLU A 39 -9.15 5.56 7.68
CA GLU A 39 -8.45 6.83 7.47
C GLU A 39 -7.91 6.98 6.05
N ARG A 40 -7.38 5.89 5.46
CA ARG A 40 -6.97 5.90 4.05
C ARG A 40 -8.12 6.23 3.12
N LEU A 41 -9.28 5.61 3.33
CA LEU A 41 -10.48 5.86 2.52
C LEU A 41 -11.04 7.27 2.71
N GLU A 42 -11.01 7.81 3.94
CA GLU A 42 -11.41 9.19 4.23
C GLU A 42 -10.48 10.19 3.53
N HIS A 43 -9.18 9.91 3.52
CA HIS A 43 -8.19 10.72 2.82
C HIS A 43 -8.40 10.68 1.30
N GLU A 44 -8.60 9.50 0.71
CA GLU A 44 -8.86 9.33 -0.72
C GLU A 44 -10.14 10.07 -1.16
N ARG A 45 -11.21 9.98 -0.37
CA ARG A 45 -12.44 10.75 -0.61
C ARG A 45 -12.16 12.25 -0.61
N GLY A 46 -11.39 12.74 0.37
CA GLY A 46 -11.01 14.15 0.48
C GLY A 46 -10.30 14.65 -0.77
N LEU A 47 -9.30 13.89 -1.24
CA LEU A 47 -8.53 14.22 -2.45
C LEU A 47 -9.41 14.26 -3.71
N ALA A 48 -10.33 13.30 -3.87
CA ALA A 48 -11.22 13.26 -5.03
C ALA A 48 -12.20 14.46 -5.04
N VAL A 49 -12.77 14.80 -3.89
CA VAL A 49 -13.70 15.95 -3.77
C VAL A 49 -12.99 17.28 -3.95
N GLN A 50 -11.77 17.41 -3.41
CA GLN A 50 -10.95 18.60 -3.64
C GLN A 50 -10.60 18.73 -5.12
N GLY A 51 -10.19 17.64 -5.77
CA GLY A 51 -9.90 17.63 -7.20
C GLY A 51 -11.08 18.07 -8.07
N LEU A 52 -12.31 17.65 -7.73
CA LEU A 52 -13.51 18.13 -8.42
C LEU A 52 -13.71 19.64 -8.29
N ARG A 53 -13.49 20.21 -7.09
CA ARG A 53 -13.61 21.65 -6.88
C ARG A 53 -12.56 22.45 -7.65
N GLU A 54 -11.33 21.96 -7.67
CA GLU A 54 -10.24 22.61 -8.39
C GLU A 54 -10.44 22.53 -9.90
N LEU A 55 -10.95 21.41 -10.41
CA LEU A 55 -11.32 21.24 -11.81
C LEU A 55 -12.45 22.19 -12.24
N GLU A 56 -13.47 22.36 -11.39
CA GLU A 56 -14.56 23.33 -11.63
C GLU A 56 -14.03 24.75 -11.71
N PHE A 57 -13.12 25.11 -10.80
CA PHE A 57 -12.47 26.42 -10.78
C PHE A 57 -11.63 26.65 -12.04
N ASP A 58 -10.87 25.65 -12.50
CA ASP A 58 -10.10 25.75 -13.74
C ASP A 58 -10.99 25.89 -15.00
N ARG A 59 -12.19 25.28 -15.00
CA ARG A 59 -13.21 25.48 -16.05
C ARG A 59 -13.74 26.91 -16.04
N GLU A 60 -14.09 27.44 -14.87
CA GLU A 60 -14.56 28.82 -14.73
C GLU A 60 -13.51 29.86 -15.13
N MET A 61 -12.22 29.56 -14.88
CA MET A 61 -11.10 30.38 -15.36
C MET A 61 -10.81 30.23 -16.86
N GLY A 62 -11.51 29.34 -17.57
CA GLY A 62 -11.32 29.11 -19.00
C GLY A 62 -10.00 28.42 -19.36
N LYS A 63 -9.35 27.74 -18.43
CA LYS A 63 -8.07 27.03 -18.67
C LYS A 63 -8.25 25.68 -19.38
N LEU A 64 -9.48 25.15 -19.39
CA LEU A 64 -9.80 23.81 -19.88
C LEU A 64 -10.85 23.88 -21.00
N SER A 65 -10.71 22.99 -21.98
CA SER A 65 -11.75 22.75 -22.98
C SER A 65 -12.89 21.93 -22.39
N GLU A 66 -14.11 22.07 -22.92
CA GLU A 66 -15.27 21.30 -22.47
C GLU A 66 -15.06 19.78 -22.57
N SER A 67 -14.34 19.31 -23.60
CA SER A 67 -14.02 17.88 -23.76
C SER A 67 -13.05 17.38 -22.69
N ASP A 68 -12.04 18.17 -22.35
CA ASP A 68 -11.04 17.79 -21.35
C ASP A 68 -11.67 17.80 -19.95
N TYR A 69 -12.46 18.83 -19.64
CA TYR A 69 -13.21 18.93 -18.39
C TYR A 69 -14.14 17.73 -18.21
N ALA A 70 -14.97 17.40 -19.20
CA ALA A 70 -15.92 16.29 -19.09
C ALA A 70 -15.23 14.95 -18.80
N SER A 71 -14.08 14.70 -19.43
CA SER A 71 -13.31 13.47 -19.23
C SER A 71 -12.70 13.38 -17.82
N LEU A 72 -12.08 14.47 -17.34
CA LEU A 72 -11.45 14.55 -16.02
C LEU A 72 -12.49 14.53 -14.90
N HIS A 73 -13.60 15.24 -15.09
CA HIS A 73 -14.70 15.29 -14.14
C HIS A 73 -15.28 13.89 -13.93
N ALA A 74 -15.62 13.18 -15.00
CA ALA A 74 -16.15 11.81 -14.92
C ALA A 74 -15.19 10.84 -14.20
N ALA A 75 -13.88 10.96 -14.44
CA ALA A 75 -12.88 10.12 -13.79
C ALA A 75 -12.75 10.40 -12.28
N LEU A 76 -12.76 11.67 -11.87
CA LEU A 76 -12.72 12.09 -10.47
C LEU A 76 -14.01 11.76 -9.73
N GLU A 77 -15.16 11.96 -10.36
CA GLU A 77 -16.47 11.62 -9.84
C GLU A 77 -16.58 10.11 -9.55
N GLN A 78 -16.15 9.26 -10.49
CA GLN A 78 -16.08 7.82 -10.27
C GLN A 78 -15.18 7.44 -9.09
N ARG A 79 -14.03 8.11 -8.91
CA ARG A 79 -13.16 7.89 -7.73
C ARG A 79 -13.84 8.32 -6.44
N ALA A 80 -14.48 9.49 -6.43
CA ALA A 80 -15.17 10.01 -5.25
C ALA A 80 -16.31 9.08 -4.81
N LEU A 81 -17.15 8.64 -5.75
CA LEU A 81 -18.24 7.70 -5.50
C LEU A 81 -17.70 6.34 -5.02
N GLY A 82 -16.62 5.84 -5.62
CA GLY A 82 -15.96 4.60 -5.21
C GLY A 82 -15.45 4.65 -3.78
N ALA A 83 -14.77 5.73 -3.40
CA ALA A 83 -14.27 5.93 -2.04
C ALA A 83 -15.41 6.06 -1.01
N MET A 84 -16.48 6.78 -1.34
CA MET A 84 -17.65 6.92 -0.47
C MET A 84 -18.36 5.56 -0.25
N ALA A 85 -18.58 4.79 -1.31
CA ALA A 85 -19.17 3.46 -1.22
C ALA A 85 -18.29 2.49 -0.41
N ALA A 86 -16.97 2.59 -0.53
CA ALA A 86 -16.05 1.81 0.29
C ALA A 86 -16.15 2.16 1.78
N LEU A 87 -16.24 3.46 2.12
CA LEU A 87 -16.45 3.90 3.50
C LEU A 87 -17.78 3.41 4.08
N GLU A 88 -18.86 3.44 3.30
CA GLU A 88 -20.16 2.92 3.73
C GLU A 88 -20.10 1.42 4.02
N ARG A 89 -19.41 0.64 3.18
CA ARG A 89 -19.19 -0.79 3.42
C ARG A 89 -18.38 -1.04 4.69
N PHE A 90 -17.33 -0.25 4.93
CA PHE A 90 -16.55 -0.31 6.17
C PHE A 90 -17.37 0.07 7.41
N ARG A 91 -18.30 1.03 7.30
CA ARG A 91 -19.21 1.41 8.39
C ARG A 91 -20.26 0.34 8.67
N ALA A 92 -20.79 -0.30 7.63
CA ALA A 92 -21.79 -1.36 7.76
C ALA A 92 -21.21 -2.67 8.33
N ASP A 93 -19.96 -3.00 7.99
CA ASP A 93 -19.29 -4.20 8.50
C ASP A 93 -17.77 -3.95 8.70
N PRO A 94 -17.36 -3.47 9.89
CA PRO A 94 -15.95 -3.22 10.20
C PRO A 94 -15.14 -4.52 10.35
N ALA A 95 -15.79 -5.68 10.50
CA ALA A 95 -15.11 -6.97 10.61
C ALA A 95 -14.71 -7.53 9.23
N ARG A 96 -15.50 -7.26 8.19
CA ARG A 96 -15.25 -7.68 6.80
C ARG A 96 -14.24 -6.83 6.04
N GLY A 97 -13.95 -5.62 6.55
CA GLY A 97 -12.89 -4.73 6.04
C GLY A 97 -11.48 -5.31 6.13
N LYS A 98 -11.26 -6.35 6.94
CA LYS A 98 -9.98 -7.04 7.12
C LYS A 98 -9.47 -7.81 5.88
N GLY A 99 -10.26 -7.91 4.80
CA GLY A 99 -9.91 -8.77 3.66
C GLY A 99 -10.22 -8.25 2.25
N SER A 100 -10.75 -7.03 2.08
CA SER A 100 -11.33 -6.60 0.79
C SER A 100 -10.49 -5.67 -0.08
N VAL A 101 -9.36 -5.14 0.40
CA VAL A 101 -8.54 -4.19 -0.40
C VAL A 101 -7.79 -4.88 -1.55
N ARG A 102 -7.66 -6.22 -1.55
CA ARG A 102 -7.02 -6.95 -2.67
C ARG A 102 -7.90 -7.17 -3.91
N ARG A 103 -9.19 -6.79 -3.91
CA ARG A 103 -10.13 -7.19 -5.00
C ARG A 103 -10.61 -6.04 -5.90
N ILE A 104 -10.36 -4.78 -5.56
CA ILE A 104 -10.97 -3.65 -6.28
C ILE A 104 -10.05 -3.09 -7.38
N GLU A 105 -8.75 -3.37 -7.35
CA GLU A 105 -7.85 -3.09 -8.48
C GLU A 105 -8.06 -4.03 -9.68
N SER A 106 -8.77 -5.15 -9.51
CA SER A 106 -9.00 -6.12 -10.59
C SER A 106 -10.23 -5.86 -11.47
N ALA A 107 -10.96 -4.74 -11.30
CA ALA A 107 -12.15 -4.43 -12.11
C ALA A 107 -11.91 -3.36 -13.20
N ARG A 108 -10.72 -2.77 -13.29
CA ARG A 108 -10.31 -1.90 -14.42
C ARG A 108 -9.16 -2.58 -15.19
N GLY A 109 -9.52 -3.52 -16.07
CA GLY A 109 -8.51 -4.25 -16.86
C GLY A 109 -9.08 -5.29 -17.82
N ALA A 110 -10.24 -5.06 -18.42
CA ALA A 110 -10.69 -5.80 -19.60
C ALA A 110 -10.00 -5.24 -20.86
N ALA A 111 -8.67 -5.30 -20.88
CA ALA A 111 -7.83 -5.13 -22.07
C ALA A 111 -6.43 -5.66 -21.73
N GLY A 112 -6.25 -6.98 -21.88
CA GLY A 112 -4.95 -7.65 -21.98
C GLY A 112 -3.96 -7.44 -20.83
N ALA A 113 -4.12 -8.17 -19.72
CA ALA A 113 -3.02 -8.41 -18.79
C ALA A 113 -2.48 -9.84 -18.97
N PRO A 114 -1.15 -10.04 -19.07
CA PRO A 114 -0.55 -11.32 -19.37
C PRO A 114 -0.76 -12.28 -18.19
N ARG A 115 -1.09 -13.54 -18.50
CA ARG A 115 -1.12 -14.63 -17.52
C ARG A 115 0.20 -14.62 -16.74
N VAL A 116 0.15 -14.36 -15.44
CA VAL A 116 1.29 -14.53 -14.54
C VAL A 116 1.51 -16.03 -14.37
N VAL A 117 2.28 -16.60 -15.29
CA VAL A 117 2.89 -17.90 -15.12
C VAL A 117 3.89 -17.82 -13.96
N PRO A 118 3.94 -18.80 -13.05
CA PRO A 118 4.97 -18.86 -12.03
C PRO A 118 6.32 -19.00 -12.73
N ARG A 119 7.05 -17.88 -12.86
CA ARG A 119 8.39 -17.86 -13.43
C ARG A 119 9.35 -18.44 -12.40
N ALA A 120 10.22 -19.34 -12.83
CA ALA A 120 11.30 -19.83 -12.00
C ALA A 120 12.11 -18.63 -11.44
N ILE A 121 12.48 -18.70 -10.17
CA ILE A 121 13.29 -17.68 -9.50
C ILE A 121 14.71 -18.21 -9.33
N ASN A 122 15.69 -17.33 -9.61
CA ASN A 122 17.10 -17.59 -9.35
C ASN A 122 17.58 -16.69 -8.21
N PHE A 123 18.70 -17.07 -7.59
CA PHE A 123 19.36 -16.27 -6.57
C PHE A 123 20.73 -15.84 -7.07
N CYS A 124 21.08 -14.58 -6.80
CA CYS A 124 22.39 -14.05 -7.12
C CYS A 124 23.46 -14.70 -6.22
N PRO A 125 24.56 -15.26 -6.78
CA PRO A 125 25.62 -15.88 -5.98
C PRO A 125 26.48 -14.86 -5.23
N GLN A 126 26.44 -13.58 -5.59
CA GLN A 126 27.26 -12.54 -4.96
C GLN A 126 26.54 -11.80 -3.82
N CYS A 127 25.26 -11.46 -3.99
CA CYS A 127 24.49 -10.67 -3.01
C CYS A 127 23.26 -11.37 -2.43
N GLY A 128 22.91 -12.56 -2.92
CA GLY A 128 21.73 -13.32 -2.46
C GLY A 128 20.37 -12.75 -2.89
N ALA A 129 20.34 -11.67 -3.67
CA ALA A 129 19.09 -11.10 -4.17
C ALA A 129 18.32 -12.08 -5.05
N ARG A 130 16.98 -11.99 -5.00
CA ARG A 130 16.08 -12.75 -5.88
C ARG A 130 16.10 -12.12 -7.26
N CYS A 131 16.36 -12.92 -8.28
CA CYS A 131 16.43 -12.48 -9.67
C CYS A 131 15.49 -13.35 -10.52
N ALA A 132 14.88 -12.75 -11.55
CA ALA A 132 14.03 -13.48 -12.48
C ALA A 132 14.86 -14.51 -13.28
N ALA A 133 14.27 -15.65 -13.67
CA ALA A 133 15.05 -16.71 -14.33
C ALA A 133 15.66 -16.31 -15.70
N ASP A 134 15.08 -15.31 -16.36
CA ASP A 134 15.52 -14.71 -17.63
C ASP A 134 16.49 -13.52 -17.45
N SER A 135 16.76 -13.09 -16.21
CA SER A 135 17.68 -11.98 -15.96
C SER A 135 19.13 -12.36 -16.25
N ARG A 136 19.81 -11.53 -17.07
CA ARG A 136 21.23 -11.66 -17.42
C ARG A 136 22.18 -10.96 -16.44
N PHE A 137 21.63 -10.11 -15.57
CA PHE A 137 22.37 -9.35 -14.57
C PHE A 137 21.52 -9.17 -13.32
N CYS A 138 22.17 -9.07 -12.17
CA CYS A 138 21.50 -8.78 -10.91
C CYS A 138 21.18 -7.28 -10.80
N GLY A 139 19.91 -6.93 -10.56
CA GLY A 139 19.49 -5.53 -10.37
C GLY A 139 20.06 -4.86 -9.12
N GLU A 140 20.55 -5.63 -8.16
CA GLU A 140 21.06 -5.12 -6.88
C GLU A 140 22.58 -4.93 -6.87
N CYS A 141 23.34 -5.87 -7.46
CA CYS A 141 24.81 -5.87 -7.41
C CYS A 141 25.51 -5.82 -8.77
N GLY A 142 24.75 -5.87 -9.88
CA GLY A 142 25.28 -5.77 -11.24
C GLY A 142 26.02 -7.00 -11.76
N VAL A 143 26.19 -8.07 -10.97
CA VAL A 143 26.89 -9.28 -11.41
C VAL A 143 26.15 -9.96 -12.56
N GLY A 144 26.90 -10.49 -13.53
CA GLY A 144 26.35 -11.28 -14.64
C GLY A 144 25.75 -12.60 -14.15
N LEU A 145 24.50 -12.85 -14.52
CA LEU A 145 23.78 -14.09 -14.24
C LEU A 145 23.60 -14.87 -15.55
N ARG A 146 23.76 -16.19 -15.49
CA ARG A 146 23.44 -17.07 -16.62
C ARG A 146 21.95 -17.44 -16.53
N PRO A 147 21.08 -16.98 -17.45
CA PRO A 147 19.66 -17.35 -17.43
C PRO A 147 19.52 -18.87 -17.54
N ARG A 148 18.58 -19.44 -16.79
CA ARG A 148 18.28 -20.88 -16.85
C ARG A 148 17.14 -21.08 -17.83
N ASP A 149 17.40 -21.75 -18.95
CA ASP A 149 16.39 -22.05 -19.97
C ASP A 149 15.25 -22.88 -19.35
N HIS A 150 14.03 -22.33 -19.30
CA HIS A 150 12.86 -23.01 -18.72
C HIS A 150 11.92 -23.66 -19.76
N ASP A 151 12.32 -23.71 -21.03
CA ASP A 151 11.49 -24.26 -22.11
C ASP A 151 12.17 -25.44 -22.84
N ARG A 152 12.13 -26.63 -22.22
CA ARG A 152 12.21 -27.96 -22.90
C ARG A 152 11.44 -29.02 -22.11
N ALA A 153 10.12 -28.90 -22.12
CA ALA A 153 9.13 -29.98 -21.93
C ALA A 153 7.80 -29.35 -22.41
N SER A 154 7.31 -29.59 -23.63
CA SER A 154 6.75 -30.86 -24.13
C SER A 154 5.75 -31.44 -23.16
#